data_AF-A0A2W5ZUK3-F1
#
_entry.id   AF-A0A2W5ZUK3-F1
#
_cell.length_a   1.000
_cell.length_b   1.000
_cell.length_c   1.000
_cell.angle_alpha   90.00
_cell.angle_beta   90.00
_cell.angle_gamma   90.00
#
_symmetry.space_group_name_H-M   'P 1'
#
loop_
_entity.id
_entity.type
_entity.pdbx_description
1 polymer ?
#
loop_
_entity_poly.entity_id
_entity_poly.type
_entity_poly.pdbx_seq_one_letter_code
_entity_poly.pdbx_strand_id
1 'polypeptide(L)'
;MGHGEVRDIRTAAKLKAMGVRRGWPDFILVPPTGQLHCVELKRIGERLSEDQKEFKLFCIRHGIPHSVARTFDEALGALDSWGALTITLTRTGARP
;
A
#
# COMPACT_ATOMS: atom_id res chain seq x y z
N MET A 1 1.79 21.94 8.05
CA MET A 1 0.90 22.76 7.21
C MET A 1 0.52 21.93 6.00
N GLY A 2 -0.73 21.46 5.91
CA GLY A 2 -1.19 20.57 4.84
C GLY A 2 -1.85 21.39 3.75
N HIS A 3 -1.23 21.46 2.57
CA HIS A 3 -1.90 21.95 1.39
C HIS A 3 -2.68 20.79 0.77
N GLY A 4 -4.01 20.87 0.84
CA GLY A 4 -4.90 20.07 0.02
C GLY A 4 -4.60 20.38 -1.44
N GLU A 5 -3.94 19.44 -2.12
CA GLU A 5 -3.59 19.60 -3.52
C GLU A 5 -4.87 19.46 -4.36
N VAL A 6 -5.18 20.54 -5.05
CA VAL A 6 -6.28 20.68 -5.99
C VAL A 6 -6.26 19.51 -6.97
N ARG A 7 -7.40 18.82 -7.08
CA ARG A 7 -7.66 17.77 -8.08
C ARG A 7 -7.68 18.38 -9.48
N ASP A 8 -6.51 18.76 -10.01
CA ASP A 8 -6.38 19.24 -11.38
C ASP A 8 -6.14 18.05 -12.30
N ILE A 9 -7.14 17.78 -13.15
CA ILE A 9 -7.16 16.72 -14.16
C ILE A 9 -5.94 16.81 -15.09
N ARG A 10 -5.36 18.00 -15.26
CA ARG A 10 -4.15 18.23 -16.05
C ARG A 10 -2.89 17.68 -15.38
N THR A 11 -2.80 17.75 -14.05
CA THR A 11 -1.69 17.15 -13.27
C THR A 11 -1.72 15.63 -13.36
N ALA A 12 -2.91 15.02 -13.29
CA ALA A 12 -3.08 13.57 -13.44
C ALA A 12 -2.66 13.08 -14.85
N ALA A 13 -2.98 13.82 -15.91
CA ALA A 13 -2.55 13.49 -17.28
C ALA A 13 -1.03 13.61 -17.47
N LYS A 14 -0.41 14.64 -16.87
CA LYS A 14 1.04 14.87 -16.93
C LYS A 14 1.82 13.81 -16.13
N LEU A 15 1.32 13.40 -14.96
CA LEU A 15 1.87 12.28 -14.17
C LEU A 15 1.77 10.95 -14.92
N LYS A 16 0.65 10.70 -15.59
CA LYS A 16 0.47 9.51 -16.47
C LYS A 16 1.44 9.52 -17.65
N ALA A 17 1.77 10.70 -18.18
CA ALA A 17 2.76 10.88 -19.25
C ALA A 17 4.22 10.76 -18.77
N MET A 18 4.52 11.03 -17.49
CA MET A 18 5.85 10.84 -16.89
C MET A 18 6.10 9.42 -16.36
N GLY A 19 5.27 8.45 -16.74
CA GLY A 19 5.50 7.03 -16.42
C GLY A 19 4.88 6.56 -15.10
N VAL A 20 3.97 7.34 -14.49
CA VAL A 20 3.12 6.84 -13.39
C VAL A 20 2.23 5.74 -13.96
N ARG A 21 2.66 4.49 -13.77
CA ARG A 21 1.88 3.30 -14.12
C ARG A 21 0.61 3.30 -13.26
N ARG A 22 -0.52 2.95 -13.84
CA ARG A 22 -1.70 2.68 -13.03
C ARG A 22 -1.47 1.40 -12.21
N GLY A 23 -2.08 1.31 -11.04
CA GLY A 23 -2.01 0.12 -10.20
C GLY A 23 -0.85 0.05 -9.21
N TRP A 24 -0.04 1.10 -9.07
CA TRP A 24 0.88 1.19 -7.92
C TRP A 24 0.09 1.11 -6.60
N PRO A 25 0.67 0.48 -5.57
CA PRO A 25 0.05 0.28 -4.27
C PRO A 25 0.08 1.59 -3.46
N ASP A 26 -0.79 1.71 -2.46
CA ASP A 26 -0.85 2.88 -1.58
C ASP A 26 0.44 3.09 -0.77
N PHE A 27 1.12 2.00 -0.36
CA PHE A 27 2.42 2.06 0.30
C PHE A 27 3.46 1.23 -0.43
N ILE A 28 4.66 1.80 -0.52
CA ILE A 28 5.89 1.17 -0.99
C ILE A 28 6.94 1.41 0.09
N LEU A 29 7.52 0.33 0.62
CA LEU A 29 8.36 0.37 1.80
C LEU A 29 9.63 -0.44 1.56
N VAL A 30 10.74 0.02 2.14
CA VAL A 30 11.97 -0.75 2.25
C VAL A 30 12.31 -0.77 3.74
N PRO A 31 11.90 -1.82 4.50
CA PRO A 31 12.29 -1.97 5.89
C PRO A 31 13.82 -2.17 5.99
N PRO A 32 14.40 -2.12 7.20
CA PRO A 32 15.85 -2.26 7.39
C PRO A 32 16.47 -3.53 6.80
N THR A 33 15.68 -4.57 6.52
CA THR A 33 16.11 -5.77 5.80
C THR A 33 16.48 -5.51 4.33
N GLY A 34 16.12 -4.35 3.77
CA GLY A 34 16.50 -3.90 2.43
C GLY A 34 15.62 -4.43 1.29
N GLN A 35 14.65 -5.31 1.57
CA GLN A 35 13.75 -5.84 0.55
C GLN A 35 12.55 -4.91 0.32
N LEU A 36 12.18 -4.66 -0.93
CA LEU A 36 10.97 -3.89 -1.25
C LEU A 36 9.70 -4.63 -0.79
N HIS A 37 8.77 -3.91 -0.17
CA HIS A 37 7.45 -4.39 0.25
C HIS A 37 6.36 -3.41 -0.20
N CYS A 38 5.17 -3.95 -0.48
CA CYS A 38 4.04 -3.18 -1.01
C CYS A 38 2.76 -3.44 -0.21
N VAL A 39 2.00 -2.39 0.13
CA VAL A 39 0.65 -2.51 0.72
C VAL A 39 -0.35 -1.73 -0.12
N GLU A 40 -1.37 -2.40 -0.59
CA GLU A 40 -2.57 -1.77 -1.15
C GLU A 40 -3.68 -1.79 -0.09
N LEU A 41 -4.33 -0.65 0.14
CA LEU A 41 -5.49 -0.52 1.00
C LEU A 41 -6.78 -0.65 0.19
N LYS A 42 -7.78 -1.30 0.76
CA LYS A 42 -9.14 -1.35 0.19
C LYS A 42 -10.18 -1.15 1.27
N ARG A 43 -11.32 -0.58 0.92
CA ARG A 43 -12.47 -0.65 1.81
C ARG A 43 -12.99 -2.10 1.85
N ILE A 44 -13.66 -2.47 2.93
CA ILE A 44 -14.36 -3.74 3.01
C ILE A 44 -15.35 -3.82 1.84
N GLY A 45 -15.32 -4.93 1.10
CA GLY A 45 -16.14 -5.15 -0.09
C GLY A 45 -15.53 -4.66 -1.41
N GLU A 46 -14.49 -3.82 -1.39
CA GLU A 46 -13.82 -3.39 -2.61
C GLU A 46 -12.83 -4.45 -3.14
N ARG A 47 -12.67 -4.45 -4.46
CA ARG A 47 -11.78 -5.34 -5.19
C ARG A 47 -10.62 -4.55 -5.81
N LEU A 48 -9.52 -5.24 -6.10
CA LEU A 48 -8.46 -4.70 -6.93
C LEU A 48 -8.99 -4.42 -8.34
N SER A 49 -8.59 -3.29 -8.94
CA SER A 49 -8.70 -3.08 -10.39
C SER A 49 -7.78 -4.04 -11.15
N GLU A 50 -7.96 -4.17 -12.47
CA GLU A 50 -7.07 -5.01 -13.29
C GLU A 50 -5.61 -4.55 -13.21
N ASP A 51 -5.35 -3.24 -13.34
CA ASP A 51 -3.99 -2.69 -13.20
C ASP A 51 -3.34 -3.04 -11.83
N GLN A 52 -4.13 -3.05 -10.75
CA GLN A 52 -3.65 -3.43 -9.42
C GLN A 52 -3.40 -4.94 -9.29
N LYS A 53 -4.21 -5.78 -9.95
CA LYS A 53 -3.97 -7.22 -10.02
C LYS A 53 -2.69 -7.53 -10.80
N GLU A 54 -2.45 -6.81 -11.90
CA GLU A 54 -1.21 -6.95 -12.68
C GLU A 54 0.01 -6.56 -11.86
N PHE A 55 -0.05 -5.46 -11.11
CA PHE A 55 1.02 -5.08 -10.19
C PHE A 55 1.24 -6.12 -9.09
N LYS A 56 0.17 -6.61 -8.46
CA LYS A 56 0.27 -7.69 -7.46
C LYS A 56 0.93 -8.93 -8.05
N LEU A 57 0.57 -9.32 -9.27
CA LEU A 57 1.18 -10.47 -9.95
C LEU A 57 2.65 -10.22 -10.30
N PHE A 58 3.01 -8.99 -10.68
CA PHE A 58 4.40 -8.58 -10.83
C PHE A 58 5.17 -8.77 -9.52
N CYS A 59 4.64 -8.28 -8.40
CA CYS A 59 5.27 -8.48 -7.09
C CYS A 59 5.51 -9.95 -6.77
N ILE A 60 4.50 -10.80 -6.96
CA ILE A 60 4.59 -12.25 -6.75
C ILE A 60 5.71 -12.86 -7.61
N ARG A 61 5.75 -12.55 -8.92
CA ARG A 61 6.76 -13.08 -9.85
C ARG A 61 8.19 -12.67 -9.48
N HIS A 62 8.37 -11.52 -8.83
CA HIS A 62 9.68 -10.99 -8.47
C HIS A 62 10.03 -11.19 -6.99
N GLY A 63 9.23 -11.96 -6.24
CA GLY A 63 9.48 -12.20 -4.82
C GLY A 63 9.40 -10.92 -3.96
N ILE A 64 8.63 -9.93 -4.40
CA ILE A 64 8.36 -8.69 -3.66
C ILE A 64 7.12 -8.96 -2.80
N PRO A 65 7.23 -8.94 -1.46
CA PRO A 65 6.07 -9.16 -0.62
C PRO A 65 5.02 -8.05 -0.83
N HIS A 66 3.78 -8.47 -1.04
CA HIS A 66 2.67 -7.58 -1.33
C HIS A 66 1.44 -7.97 -0.51
N SER A 67 0.90 -7.02 0.26
CA SER A 67 -0.33 -7.21 1.03
C SER A 67 -1.48 -6.37 0.46
N VAL A 68 -2.71 -6.87 0.59
CA VAL A 68 -3.94 -6.09 0.33
C VAL A 68 -4.71 -6.05 1.64
N ALA A 69 -4.67 -4.91 2.33
CA ALA A 69 -5.28 -4.74 3.64
C ALA A 69 -6.62 -4.02 3.54
N ARG A 70 -7.63 -4.53 4.25
CA ARG A 70 -8.98 -3.96 4.32
C ARG A 70 -9.32 -3.36 5.67
N THR A 71 -8.49 -3.64 6.66
CA THR A 71 -8.63 -3.14 8.02
C THR A 71 -7.28 -2.61 8.50
N PHE A 72 -7.33 -1.80 9.55
CA PHE A 72 -6.13 -1.33 10.22
C PHE A 72 -5.28 -2.49 10.76
N ASP A 73 -5.94 -3.50 11.35
CA ASP A 73 -5.26 -4.68 11.90
C ASP A 73 -4.56 -5.51 10.80
N GLU A 74 -5.17 -5.66 9.61
CA GLU A 74 -4.51 -6.33 8.48
C GLU A 74 -3.29 -5.56 7.97
N ALA A 75 -3.37 -4.23 7.93
CA ALA A 75 -2.24 -3.40 7.54
C ALA A 75 -1.11 -3.50 8.57
N LEU A 76 -1.43 -3.41 9.86
CA LEU A 76 -0.45 -3.57 10.93
C LEU A 76 0.20 -4.96 10.92
N GLY A 77 -0.59 -6.03 10.77
CA GLY A 77 -0.04 -7.39 10.71
C GLY A 77 0.95 -7.57 9.56
N ALA A 78 0.68 -6.96 8.40
CA ALA A 78 1.63 -6.98 7.28
C ALA A 78 2.92 -6.22 7.63
N LEU A 79 2.81 -4.98 8.10
CA LEU A 79 3.97 -4.14 8.44
C LEU A 79 4.82 -4.74 9.56
N ASP A 80 4.19 -5.31 10.58
CA ASP A 80 4.85 -6.00 11.69
C ASP A 80 5.62 -7.22 11.19
N SER A 81 4.98 -8.07 10.37
CA SER A 81 5.63 -9.27 9.81
C SER A 81 6.85 -8.98 8.94
N TRP A 82 6.97 -7.75 8.44
CA TRP A 82 8.09 -7.29 7.60
C TRP A 82 9.15 -6.51 8.38
N GLY A 83 8.96 -6.30 9.69
CA GLY A 83 9.84 -5.45 10.50
C GLY A 83 9.81 -3.99 10.06
N ALA A 84 8.69 -3.52 9.49
CA ALA A 84 8.51 -2.16 9.01
C ALA A 84 7.98 -1.20 10.08
N LEU A 85 7.76 -1.68 11.32
CA LEU A 85 7.35 -0.88 12.46
C LEU A 85 8.55 -0.63 13.39
N THR A 86 8.75 0.62 13.80
CA THR A 86 9.80 1.02 14.77
C THR A 86 9.28 1.12 16.20
N ILE A 87 7.95 1.06 16.37
CA ILE A 87 7.28 1.12 17.66
C ILE A 87 6.49 -0.16 17.87
N THR A 88 6.52 -0.68 19.10
CA THR A 88 5.61 -1.76 19.50
C THR A 88 4.24 -1.16 19.74
N LEU A 89 3.26 -1.50 18.90
CA LEU A 89 1.87 -1.12 19.09
C LEU A 89 1.17 -2.16 19.97
N THR A 90 0.98 -1.84 21.25
CA THR A 90 0.22 -2.71 22.16
C THR A 90 -1.27 -2.48 21.96
N ARG A 91 -2.02 -3.53 21.59
CA ARG A 91 -3.49 -3.42 21.44
C ARG A 91 -4.16 -3.36 22.82
N THR A 92 -4.66 -2.20 23.20
CA THR A 92 -5.56 -2.07 24.35
C THR A 92 -6.92 -2.61 23.94
N GLY A 93 -7.27 -3.81 24.40
CA GLY A 93 -8.54 -4.44 24.05
C GLY A 93 -9.74 -3.68 24.61
N ALA A 94 -10.69 -3.33 23.75
CA ALA A 94 -12.10 -3.25 24.12
C ALA A 94 -12.77 -4.53 23.63
N ARG A 95 -13.16 -5.38 24.58
CA ARG A 95 -13.97 -6.58 24.37
C ARG A 95 -15.37 -6.28 24.93
N PRO A 96 -16.46 -6.54 24.19
CA PRO A 96 -17.63 -7.18 24.75
C PRO A 96 -17.45 -8.71 24.69
#